data_AF-A0A1A9R788-F1
#
_entry.id   AF-A0A1A9R788-F1
#
_cell.length_a   1.000
_cell.length_b   1.000
_cell.length_c   1.000
_cell.angle_alpha   90.00
_cell.angle_beta   90.00
_cell.angle_gamma   90.00
#
_symmetry.space_group_name_H-M   'P 1'
#
loop_
_entity.id
_entity.type
_entity.pdbx_description
1 polymer ?
#
loop_
_entity_poly.entity_id
_entity_poly.type
_entity_poly.pdbx_seq_one_letter_code
_entity_poly.pdbx_strand_id
1 'polypeptide(L)'
;MNTYEQSHFDLVTNALARYREGCNPALIELPEKAVFPGLINAQPSTARKSRTTGILLGRPALKYVKHGRTVRYRLKDVLEWLEAGKDYSNTAEVGLAKRVEK
;
A
#
# COMPACT_ATOMS: atom_id res chain seq x y z
N MET A 1 16.38 -21.67 -4.06
CA MET A 1 15.28 -20.86 -3.49
C MET A 1 15.88 -19.87 -2.50
N ASN A 2 15.66 -18.57 -2.71
CA ASN A 2 16.36 -17.49 -2.02
C ASN A 2 15.62 -17.16 -0.72
N THR A 3 16.23 -17.44 0.43
CA THR A 3 15.61 -17.34 1.78
C THR A 3 15.20 -15.92 2.17
N TYR A 4 15.74 -14.89 1.51
CA TYR A 4 15.42 -13.48 1.74
C TYR A 4 14.07 -13.03 1.15
N GLU A 5 13.58 -13.70 0.11
CA GLU A 5 12.29 -13.38 -0.53
C GLU A 5 11.10 -13.95 0.27
N GLN A 6 11.27 -15.15 0.84
CA GLN A 6 10.29 -15.79 1.71
C GLN A 6 9.90 -14.88 2.90
N SER A 7 10.88 -14.17 3.48
CA SER A 7 10.67 -13.33 4.67
C SER A 7 9.59 -12.24 4.54
N HIS A 8 9.36 -11.66 3.36
CA HIS A 8 8.41 -10.55 3.20
C HIS A 8 6.98 -11.04 2.99
N PHE A 9 6.82 -12.09 2.18
CA PHE A 9 5.53 -12.75 2.01
C PHE A 9 5.02 -13.32 3.33
N ASP A 10 5.91 -13.85 4.16
CA ASP A 10 5.54 -14.34 5.50
C ASP A 10 4.98 -13.22 6.38
N LEU A 11 5.54 -12.00 6.31
CA LEU A 11 5.04 -10.85 7.06
C LEU A 11 3.63 -10.44 6.61
N VAL A 12 3.37 -10.46 5.30
CA VAL A 12 2.04 -10.16 4.75
C VAL A 12 1.05 -11.25 5.15
N THR A 13 1.40 -12.51 4.96
CA THR A 13 0.56 -13.66 5.33
C THR A 13 0.18 -13.64 6.81
N ASN A 14 1.15 -13.39 7.70
CA ASN A 14 0.90 -13.28 9.14
C ASN A 14 0.00 -12.10 9.49
N ALA A 15 0.17 -10.95 8.82
CA ALA A 15 -0.71 -9.80 9.04
C ALA A 15 -2.14 -10.07 8.59
N LEU A 16 -2.33 -10.73 7.45
CA LEU A 16 -3.64 -11.13 6.95
C LEU A 16 -4.29 -12.19 7.82
N ALA A 17 -3.51 -13.14 8.36
CA ALA A 17 -4.00 -14.13 9.32
C ALA A 17 -4.56 -13.46 10.58
N ARG A 18 -3.80 -12.55 11.21
CA ARG A 18 -4.26 -11.78 12.38
C ARG A 18 -5.52 -10.96 12.07
N TYR A 19 -5.58 -10.36 10.89
CA TYR A 19 -6.76 -9.62 10.46
C TYR A 19 -8.00 -10.53 10.36
N ARG A 20 -7.85 -11.75 9.80
CA ARG A 20 -8.92 -12.76 9.73
C ARG A 20 -9.34 -13.28 11.11
N GLU A 21 -8.42 -13.30 12.07
CA GLU A 21 -8.71 -13.63 13.47
C GLU A 21 -9.45 -12.49 14.23
N GLY A 22 -9.76 -11.38 13.55
CA GLY A 22 -10.50 -10.26 14.13
C GLY A 22 -9.63 -9.20 14.80
N CYS A 23 -8.30 -9.27 14.66
CA CYS A 23 -7.42 -8.22 15.15
C CYS A 23 -7.69 -6.90 14.40
N ASN A 24 -7.77 -5.78 15.14
CA ASN A 24 -8.00 -4.47 14.55
C ASN A 24 -6.86 -4.09 13.56
N PRO A 25 -7.15 -3.86 12.27
CA PRO A 25 -6.14 -3.58 11.25
C PRO A 25 -5.39 -2.25 11.47
N ALA A 26 -5.90 -1.35 12.30
CA ALA A 26 -5.21 -0.11 12.68
C ALA A 26 -4.01 -0.36 13.61
N LEU A 27 -3.96 -1.51 14.28
CA LEU A 27 -2.88 -1.92 15.19
C LEU A 27 -1.83 -2.82 14.51
N ILE A 28 -2.10 -3.28 13.29
CA ILE A 28 -1.20 -4.15 12.53
C ILE A 28 -0.32 -3.26 11.65
N GLU A 29 0.97 -3.17 11.98
CA GLU A 29 1.94 -2.37 11.23
C GLU A 29 2.90 -3.23 10.39
N LEU A 30 2.96 -2.92 9.10
CA LEU A 30 3.79 -3.59 8.12
C LEU A 30 5.00 -2.73 7.72
N PRO A 31 6.19 -3.32 7.54
CA PRO A 31 7.33 -2.59 6.97
C PRO A 31 7.14 -2.30 5.48
N GLU A 32 7.82 -1.27 4.97
CA GLU A 32 7.79 -0.87 3.54
C GLU A 32 7.99 -2.06 2.58
N LYS A 33 8.94 -2.94 2.89
CA LYS A 33 9.28 -4.16 2.12
C LYS A 33 8.19 -5.24 2.09
N ALA A 34 7.25 -5.24 3.04
CA ALA A 34 6.11 -6.16 3.04
C ALA A 34 4.95 -5.59 2.23
N VAL A 35 4.73 -4.28 2.30
CA VAL A 35 3.66 -3.59 1.55
C VAL A 35 4.02 -3.49 0.07
N PHE A 36 5.28 -3.21 -0.26
CA PHE A 36 5.77 -2.98 -1.60
C PHE A 36 6.86 -4.02 -1.95
N PRO A 37 6.71 -4.83 -3.00
CA PRO A 37 5.58 -4.92 -3.94
C PRO A 37 4.44 -5.86 -3.47
N GLY A 38 4.52 -6.43 -2.26
CA GLY A 38 3.68 -7.57 -1.85
C GLY A 38 2.17 -7.32 -1.80
N LEU A 39 1.73 -6.14 -1.38
CA LEU A 39 0.31 -5.75 -1.34
C LEU A 39 -0.03 -4.70 -2.40
N ILE A 40 0.86 -3.72 -2.58
CA ILE A 40 0.74 -2.70 -3.61
C ILE A 40 1.84 -2.98 -4.63
N ASN A 41 1.44 -3.24 -5.87
CA ASN A 41 2.36 -3.53 -6.97
C ASN A 41 3.12 -2.28 -7.44
N ALA A 42 4.01 -1.78 -6.58
CA ALA A 42 4.94 -0.70 -6.85
C ALA A 42 6.26 -1.01 -6.16
N GLN A 43 7.36 -0.54 -6.73
CA GLN A 43 8.68 -0.72 -6.14
C GLN A 43 8.82 0.11 -4.84
N PRO A 44 9.60 -0.34 -3.85
CA PRO A 44 9.86 0.43 -2.63
C PRO A 44 10.40 1.85 -2.89
N SER A 45 11.15 2.05 -3.98
CA SER A 45 11.60 3.38 -4.42
C SER A 45 10.43 4.32 -4.76
N THR A 46 9.39 3.81 -5.40
CA THR A 46 8.15 4.54 -5.70
C THR A 46 7.42 4.92 -4.42
N ALA A 47 7.35 4.02 -3.44
CA ALA A 47 6.77 4.31 -2.12
C ALA A 47 7.56 5.40 -1.38
N ARG A 48 8.90 5.38 -1.49
CA ARG A 48 9.73 6.45 -0.92
C ARG A 48 9.46 7.79 -1.58
N LYS A 49 9.33 7.81 -2.91
CA LYS A 49 9.03 9.03 -3.66
C LYS A 49 7.64 9.57 -3.31
N SER A 50 6.65 8.70 -3.19
CA SER A 50 5.26 9.10 -2.87
C SER A 50 5.14 9.80 -1.53
N ARG A 51 5.96 9.42 -0.52
CA ARG A 51 6.01 10.11 0.78
C ARG A 51 6.47 11.57 0.67
N THR A 52 7.27 11.90 -0.34
CA THR A 52 7.75 13.27 -0.56
C THR A 52 6.81 14.05 -1.46
N THR A 53 6.21 13.40 -2.47
CA THR A 53 5.32 14.06 -3.44
C THR A 53 3.86 14.12 -2.98
N GLY A 54 3.48 13.34 -1.96
CA GLY A 54 2.09 13.16 -1.55
C GLY A 54 1.26 12.33 -2.53
N ILE A 55 1.85 11.75 -3.57
CA ILE A 55 1.16 11.05 -4.65
C ILE A 55 1.78 9.67 -4.86
N LEU A 56 0.94 8.62 -4.81
CA LEU A 56 1.27 7.24 -5.15
C LEU A 56 0.42 6.78 -6.32
N LEU A 57 1.06 6.34 -7.41
CA LEU A 57 0.37 5.80 -8.60
C LEU A 57 -0.74 6.71 -9.15
N GLY A 58 -0.52 8.03 -9.10
CA GLY A 58 -1.47 9.03 -9.61
C GLY A 58 -2.63 9.36 -8.67
N ARG A 59 -2.63 8.82 -7.44
CA ARG A 59 -3.64 9.07 -6.40
C ARG A 59 -2.95 9.62 -5.13
N PRO A 60 -3.67 10.24 -4.19
CA PRO A 60 -3.11 10.62 -2.90
C PRO A 60 -2.37 9.44 -2.25
N ALA A 61 -1.14 9.68 -1.76
CA ALA A 61 -0.35 8.64 -1.11
C ALA A 61 -1.03 8.20 0.19
N LEU A 62 -1.00 6.89 0.46
CA LEU A 62 -1.46 6.35 1.74
C LEU A 62 -0.65 6.92 2.92
N LYS A 63 -1.30 6.98 4.09
CA LYS A 63 -0.67 7.41 5.33
C LYS A 63 0.38 6.39 5.79
N TYR A 64 1.38 6.87 6.51
CA TYR A 64 2.43 6.03 7.09
C TYR A 64 2.76 6.49 8.51
N VAL A 65 3.28 5.56 9.30
CA VAL A 65 3.79 5.82 10.65
C VAL A 65 5.31 5.91 10.59
N LYS A 66 5.86 7.00 11.12
CA LYS A 66 7.31 7.27 11.14
C LYS A 66 7.90 6.77 12.46
N HIS A 67 8.73 5.73 12.40
CA HIS A 67 9.45 5.18 13.56
C HIS A 67 10.94 5.44 13.42
N GLY A 68 11.41 6.59 13.91
CA GLY A 68 12.80 7.02 13.81
C GLY A 68 13.29 6.98 12.36
N ARG A 69 14.25 6.11 12.05
CA ARG A 69 14.78 5.94 10.68
C ARG A 69 13.90 5.08 9.78
N THR A 70 12.93 4.35 10.34
CA THR A 70 12.08 3.41 9.61
C THR A 70 10.68 3.97 9.33
N VAL A 71 9.99 3.36 8.36
CA VAL A 71 8.61 3.68 7.99
C VAL A 71 7.78 2.41 8.06
N ARG A 72 6.58 2.53 8.64
CA ARG A 72 5.58 1.49 8.72
C ARG A 72 4.28 1.96 8.08
N TYR A 73 3.49 1.03 7.60
CA TYR A 73 2.14 1.28 7.12
C TYR A 73 1.19 0.43 7.95
N ARG A 74 0.11 1.04 8.44
CA ARG A 74 -0.94 0.27 9.11
C ARG A 74 -1.69 -0.52 8.03
N LEU A 75 -2.04 -1.76 8.35
CA LEU A 75 -2.82 -2.59 7.44
C LEU A 75 -4.13 -1.90 7.05
N LYS A 76 -4.78 -1.21 8.01
CA LYS A 76 -5.96 -0.39 7.75
C LYS A 76 -5.75 0.62 6.60
N ASP A 77 -4.72 1.46 6.70
CA ASP A 77 -4.46 2.51 5.70
C ASP A 77 -4.12 1.91 4.32
N VAL A 78 -3.47 0.73 4.30
CA VAL A 78 -3.19 0.00 3.06
C VAL A 78 -4.48 -0.52 2.42
N LEU A 79 -5.37 -1.15 3.21
CA LEU A 79 -6.63 -1.69 2.72
C LEU A 79 -7.56 -0.57 2.24
N GLU A 80 -7.71 0.51 3.01
CA GLU A 80 -8.52 1.68 2.61
C GLU A 80 -8.01 2.30 1.30
N TRP A 81 -6.69 2.37 1.11
CA TRP A 81 -6.11 2.92 -0.11
C TRP A 81 -6.39 2.05 -1.35
N LEU A 82 -6.28 0.72 -1.17
CA LEU A 82 -6.61 -0.27 -2.20
C LEU A 82 -8.10 -0.21 -2.57
N GLU A 83 -8.98 -0.21 -1.57
CA GLU A 83 -10.44 -0.16 -1.75
C GLU A 83 -10.89 1.15 -2.41
N ALA A 84 -10.26 2.27 -2.09
CA ALA A 84 -10.58 3.54 -2.74
C ALA A 84 -10.20 3.58 -4.25
N GLY A 85 -9.53 2.55 -4.76
CA GLY A 85 -9.22 2.38 -6.19
C GLY A 85 -10.47 2.50 -7.05
N LYS A 86 -10.35 3.26 -8.14
CA LYS A 86 -11.43 3.33 -9.14
C LYS A 86 -11.17 2.30 -10.22
N ASP A 87 -12.18 1.51 -10.53
CA ASP A 87 -12.18 0.61 -11.66
C ASP A 87 -12.44 1.40 -12.95
N TYR A 88 -11.66 1.11 -13.97
CA TYR A 88 -11.81 1.66 -15.31
C TYR A 88 -11.70 0.52 -16.31
N SER A 89 -12.58 0.50 -17.31
CA SER A 89 -12.55 -0.55 -18.34
C SER A 89 -11.43 -0.32 -19.35
N ASN A 90 -10.95 0.93 -19.47
CA ASN A 90 -9.86 1.31 -20.36
C ASN A 90 -9.22 2.65 -19.95
N THR A 91 -8.07 2.97 -20.54
CA THR A 91 -7.32 4.20 -20.24
C THR A 91 -8.03 5.49 -20.71
N ALA A 92 -8.90 5.42 -21.73
CA ALA A 92 -9.61 6.60 -22.22
C ALA A 92 -10.63 7.10 -21.18
N GLU A 93 -11.31 6.20 -20.47
CA GLU A 93 -12.22 6.51 -19.37
C GLU A 93 -11.54 7.32 -18.26
N VAL A 94 -10.28 7.00 -17.94
CA VAL A 94 -9.49 7.75 -16.95
C VAL A 94 -9.33 9.21 -17.36
N GLY A 95 -9.06 9.45 -18.66
CA GLY A 95 -8.92 10.79 -19.22
C GLY A 95 -10.23 11.58 -19.23
N LEU A 96 -11.37 10.89 -19.35
CA LEU A 96 -12.70 11.51 -19.26
C LEU A 96 -13.04 11.86 -17.81
N ALA A 97 -12.84 10.93 -16.86
CA ALA A 97 -13.10 11.14 -15.44
C ALA A 97 -12.34 12.36 -14.89
N LYS A 98 -11.06 12.52 -15.25
CA LYS A 98 -10.23 13.68 -14.85
C LYS A 98 -10.72 15.03 -15.40
N ARG A 99 -11.46 15.04 -16.51
CA ARG A 99 -12.03 16.26 -17.10
C ARG A 99 -13.33 16.67 -16.41
N VAL A 100 -14.11 15.70 -15.94
CA VAL A 100 -15.38 15.93 -15.24
C VAL A 100 -15.16 16.37 -13.79
N GLU A 101 -14.09 15.89 -13.14
CA GLU A 101 -13.73 16.26 -11.76
C GLU A 101 -13.06 17.64 -11.63
N LYS A 102 -12.88 18.37 -12.75
CA LYS A 102 -12.19 19.65 -12.82
C LYS A 102 -13.16 20.82 -12.95
#